data_AF-A0A268U2Q1-F1
#
_entry.id   AF-A0A268U2Q1-F1
#
_cell.length_a   1.000
_cell.length_b   1.000
_cell.length_c   1.000
_cell.angle_alpha   90.00
_cell.angle_beta   90.00
_cell.angle_gamma   90.00
#
_symmetry.space_group_name_H-M   'P 1'
#
loop_
_entity.id
_entity.type
_entity.pdbx_description
1 polymer ?
#
loop_
_entity_poly.entity_id
_entity_poly.type
_entity_poly.pdbx_seq_one_letter_code
_entity_poly.pdbx_strand_id
1 'polypeptide(L)'
;MVKLDFKLPPLDNMAYLMSKHPELSFDYDELKFDAHNRAFSISKMTKLDLLADIQASLLQAQSKGLDFELWQQNILPTLKKKGWLGKKEVINPTTGEAKKINIDSSRLKTIFNTNINSAYAKAKKQAQFQEDNQAVYLRYVSLLYGNRREAHKQLHGIIKHRDDPFWKENYPPNGYNCACRVYAYTKEQLALRGWSEYQKELPTIADKSFRGDILENSNKQLEEIYKQKAKRIATLNSPSKLLKSLIFQDYVNIIENRKRWKEIKELYQNPNIDKKIIIAKTTQELQNLLQTKSPSIFLSNETMLKQKQRHKELGAFDYYLIAHMGKPIYRFKDGDYSVVFVEKLSSRYRIVYKVTKDRSEVYVTSLLKYSRNDKDFEKEIENLKRNKEEIKDSRRVSPPLLLECVGRLLSHYSPFHWTLASYTKSTRHSSLMVLSIKEILSFP
;
A
#
# COMPACT_ATOMS: atom_id res chain seq x y z
N MET A 1 21.59 26.04 0.49
CA MET A 1 20.14 26.28 0.71
C MET A 1 19.37 25.32 -0.19
N VAL A 2 18.67 24.33 0.37
CA VAL A 2 18.04 23.24 -0.39
C VAL A 2 16.70 23.72 -0.95
N LYS A 3 16.52 23.66 -2.27
CA LYS A 3 15.24 23.91 -2.94
C LYS A 3 14.45 22.60 -3.00
N LEU A 4 13.34 22.52 -2.28
CA LEU A 4 12.40 21.38 -2.36
C LEU A 4 11.58 21.50 -3.65
N ASP A 5 11.57 20.46 -4.48
CA ASP A 5 10.67 20.38 -5.64
C ASP A 5 9.42 19.56 -5.28
N PHE A 6 8.32 20.29 -5.07
CA PHE A 6 7.01 19.73 -4.69
C PHE A 6 6.31 18.97 -5.81
N LYS A 7 6.92 18.86 -7.00
CA LYS A 7 6.37 18.12 -8.16
C LYS A 7 6.80 16.66 -8.24
N LEU A 8 7.73 16.21 -7.39
CA LEU A 8 8.22 14.82 -7.38
C LEU A 8 7.47 13.94 -6.37
N PRO A 9 7.14 12.67 -6.71
CA PRO A 9 6.60 11.70 -5.76
C PRO A 9 7.52 11.52 -4.52
N PRO A 10 7.02 11.27 -3.30
CA PRO A 10 7.78 11.13 -2.05
C PRO A 10 8.78 10.02 -2.03
N LEU A 11 8.54 8.94 -2.78
CA LEU A 11 9.53 7.89 -2.94
C LEU A 11 10.80 8.47 -3.62
N ASP A 12 10.62 9.43 -4.54
CA ASP A 12 11.70 10.12 -5.26
C ASP A 12 12.22 11.36 -4.49
N ASN A 13 11.37 12.06 -3.74
CA ASN A 13 11.77 13.16 -2.85
C ASN A 13 12.51 12.65 -1.60
N MET A 14 12.12 11.49 -1.04
CA MET A 14 12.91 10.76 -0.06
C MET A 14 14.22 10.27 -0.68
N ALA A 15 14.20 9.66 -1.86
CA ALA A 15 15.42 9.25 -2.55
C ALA A 15 16.35 10.45 -2.85
N TYR A 16 15.83 11.61 -3.23
CA TYR A 16 16.59 12.85 -3.46
C TYR A 16 17.21 13.41 -2.18
N LEU A 17 16.44 13.51 -1.09
CA LEU A 17 16.95 13.95 0.21
C LEU A 17 17.96 12.95 0.82
N MET A 18 17.80 11.66 0.53
CA MET A 18 18.70 10.59 0.99
C MET A 18 19.97 10.47 0.11
N SER A 19 19.88 10.76 -1.20
CA SER A 19 21.05 10.83 -2.10
C SER A 19 22.03 11.95 -1.73
N LYS A 20 21.56 12.95 -0.97
CA LYS A 20 22.37 14.06 -0.44
C LYS A 20 23.02 13.76 0.92
N HIS A 21 22.65 12.64 1.57
CA HIS A 21 23.23 12.15 2.83
C HIS A 21 23.41 10.61 2.78
N PRO A 22 24.49 10.10 2.15
CA PRO A 22 24.71 8.68 1.87
C PRO A 22 24.92 7.77 3.09
N GLU A 23 25.00 8.30 4.31
CA GLU A 23 25.41 7.55 5.51
C GLU A 23 24.27 6.82 6.26
N LEU A 24 23.03 6.86 5.75
CA LEU A 24 21.90 6.13 6.36
C LEU A 24 21.54 4.92 5.49
N SER A 25 21.88 3.71 5.94
CA SER A 25 21.78 2.44 5.20
C SER A 25 20.36 1.85 5.17
N PHE A 26 19.33 2.61 4.78
CA PHE A 26 17.95 2.08 4.75
C PHE A 26 17.77 0.88 3.79
N ASP A 27 17.23 -0.25 4.27
CA ASP A 27 16.66 -1.30 3.40
C ASP A 27 15.28 -0.85 2.87
N TYR A 28 15.33 -0.01 1.84
CA TYR A 28 14.17 0.64 1.26
C TYR A 28 13.16 -0.33 0.65
N ASP A 29 13.63 -1.48 0.18
CA ASP A 29 12.77 -2.48 -0.43
C ASP A 29 11.96 -3.25 0.62
N GLU A 30 12.51 -3.49 1.81
CA GLU A 30 11.76 -4.05 2.95
C GLU A 30 10.60 -3.12 3.35
N LEU A 31 10.84 -1.81 3.44
CA LEU A 31 9.81 -0.83 3.78
C LEU A 31 8.67 -0.80 2.74
N LYS A 32 9.02 -0.84 1.44
CA LYS A 32 8.02 -0.90 0.36
C LYS A 32 7.24 -2.21 0.40
N PHE A 33 7.91 -3.33 0.66
CA PHE A 33 7.27 -4.64 0.79
C PHE A 33 6.27 -4.65 1.93
N ASP A 34 6.67 -4.21 3.13
CA ASP A 34 5.79 -4.13 4.30
C ASP A 34 4.55 -3.26 4.04
N ALA A 35 4.75 -2.08 3.43
CA ALA A 35 3.66 -1.18 3.07
C ALA A 35 2.69 -1.82 2.06
N HIS A 36 3.23 -2.41 0.99
CA HIS A 36 2.43 -3.10 -0.03
C HIS A 36 1.71 -4.33 0.53
N ASN A 37 2.36 -5.12 1.38
CA ASN A 37 1.77 -6.34 1.92
C ASN A 37 0.67 -6.01 2.93
N ARG A 38 0.84 -4.96 3.75
CA ARG A 38 -0.21 -4.45 4.64
C ARG A 38 -1.42 -3.93 3.85
N ALA A 39 -1.16 -3.15 2.80
CA ALA A 39 -2.17 -2.70 1.86
C ALA A 39 -2.98 -3.85 1.26
N PHE A 40 -2.25 -4.82 0.71
CA PHE A 40 -2.80 -5.99 0.05
C PHE A 40 -3.66 -6.77 1.03
N SER A 41 -3.08 -7.10 2.18
CA SER A 41 -3.75 -7.79 3.28
C SER A 41 -5.09 -7.14 3.60
N ILE A 42 -5.07 -5.84 3.91
CA ILE A 42 -6.30 -5.19 4.34
C ILE A 42 -7.30 -5.08 3.20
N SER A 43 -6.87 -4.74 1.98
CA SER A 43 -7.76 -4.73 0.79
C SER A 43 -8.48 -6.07 0.57
N LYS A 44 -7.80 -7.18 0.86
CA LYS A 44 -8.35 -8.54 0.78
C LYS A 44 -9.34 -8.83 1.91
N MET A 45 -9.04 -8.39 3.13
CA MET A 45 -9.96 -8.46 4.27
C MET A 45 -11.23 -7.65 4.08
N THR A 46 -11.18 -6.60 3.27
CA THR A 46 -12.21 -5.54 3.23
C THR A 46 -12.83 -5.37 1.84
N LYS A 47 -12.86 -6.39 0.98
CA LYS A 47 -13.42 -6.31 -0.39
C LYS A 47 -14.88 -5.79 -0.47
N LEU A 48 -15.55 -5.54 0.65
CA LEU A 48 -16.88 -4.94 0.78
C LEU A 48 -16.94 -3.65 1.63
N ASP A 49 -15.83 -3.17 2.21
CA ASP A 49 -15.84 -2.16 3.29
C ASP A 49 -15.00 -0.91 3.00
N LEU A 50 -15.51 0.24 3.48
CA LEU A 50 -14.88 1.58 3.59
C LEU A 50 -13.37 1.58 3.80
N LEU A 51 -12.92 0.64 4.62
CA LEU A 51 -11.53 0.54 5.05
C LEU A 51 -10.57 0.26 3.89
N ALA A 52 -10.99 -0.52 2.90
CA ALA A 52 -10.17 -0.83 1.73
C ALA A 52 -9.81 0.44 0.96
N ASP A 53 -10.82 1.28 0.69
CA ASP A 53 -10.69 2.47 -0.14
C ASP A 53 -9.83 3.52 0.56
N ILE A 54 -10.06 3.71 1.86
CA ILE A 54 -9.25 4.64 2.66
C ILE A 54 -7.79 4.18 2.65
N GLN A 55 -7.50 2.90 2.84
CA GLN A 55 -6.11 2.47 2.87
C GLN A 55 -5.43 2.51 1.51
N ALA A 56 -6.10 2.04 0.45
CA ALA A 56 -5.59 2.15 -0.91
C ALA A 56 -5.26 3.61 -1.26
N SER A 57 -6.14 4.54 -0.89
CA SER A 57 -5.91 5.97 -1.12
C SER A 57 -4.79 6.54 -0.25
N LEU A 58 -4.61 6.08 0.98
CA LEU A 58 -3.50 6.49 1.85
C LEU A 58 -2.14 6.04 1.31
N LEU A 59 -2.05 4.83 0.77
CA LEU A 59 -0.83 4.33 0.14
C LEU A 59 -0.52 5.08 -1.15
N GLN A 60 -1.57 5.38 -1.94
CA GLN A 60 -1.41 6.26 -3.08
C GLN A 60 -0.90 7.63 -2.64
N ALA A 61 -1.48 8.22 -1.58
CA ALA A 61 -1.04 9.50 -1.05
C ALA A 61 0.41 9.45 -0.58
N GLN A 62 0.81 8.40 0.13
CA GLN A 62 2.19 8.19 0.55
C GLN A 62 3.13 8.00 -0.65
N SER A 63 2.73 7.27 -1.69
CA SER A 63 3.55 7.05 -2.89
C SER A 63 3.68 8.30 -3.77
N LYS A 64 2.68 9.20 -3.76
CA LYS A 64 2.58 10.38 -4.64
C LYS A 64 2.82 11.72 -3.94
N GLY A 65 2.83 11.75 -2.61
CA GLY A 65 3.16 12.95 -1.83
C GLY A 65 2.04 13.91 -1.75
N LEU A 66 0.84 13.36 -1.80
CA LEU A 66 -0.36 14.16 -1.65
C LEU A 66 -0.36 14.67 -0.22
N ASP A 67 -0.58 15.96 -0.07
CA ASP A 67 -1.01 16.52 1.20
C ASP A 67 -2.44 16.08 1.53
N PHE A 68 -2.92 16.50 2.70
CA PHE A 68 -4.24 16.11 3.17
C PHE A 68 -5.34 16.62 2.23
N GLU A 69 -5.22 17.86 1.77
CA GLU A 69 -6.18 18.55 0.93
C GLU A 69 -6.38 17.80 -0.40
N LEU A 70 -5.28 17.45 -1.08
CA LEU A 70 -5.32 16.72 -2.34
C LEU A 70 -5.76 15.26 -2.15
N TRP A 71 -5.30 14.58 -1.08
CA TRP A 71 -5.80 13.23 -0.76
C TRP A 71 -7.31 13.24 -0.49
N GLN A 72 -7.79 14.22 0.26
CA GLN A 72 -9.20 14.38 0.59
C GLN A 72 -10.05 14.56 -0.67
N GLN A 73 -9.66 15.48 -1.57
CA GLN A 73 -10.35 15.70 -2.83
C GLN A 73 -10.47 14.41 -3.66
N ASN A 74 -9.44 13.55 -3.63
CA ASN A 74 -9.43 12.29 -4.36
C ASN A 74 -10.33 11.20 -3.73
N ILE A 75 -10.41 11.11 -2.40
CA ILE A 75 -11.16 10.04 -1.72
C ILE A 75 -12.65 10.38 -1.54
N LEU A 76 -13.01 11.67 -1.42
CA LEU A 76 -14.38 12.11 -1.19
C LEU A 76 -15.39 11.58 -2.22
N PRO A 77 -15.14 11.60 -3.55
CA PRO A 77 -16.07 11.05 -4.54
C PRO A 77 -16.36 9.56 -4.32
N THR A 78 -15.32 8.78 -3.98
CA THR A 78 -15.43 7.35 -3.70
C THR A 78 -16.28 7.10 -2.45
N LEU A 79 -16.04 7.86 -1.38
CA LEU A 79 -16.80 7.77 -0.13
C LEU A 79 -18.27 8.18 -0.34
N LYS A 80 -18.52 9.23 -1.13
CA LYS A 80 -19.87 9.68 -1.49
C LYS A 80 -20.62 8.61 -2.27
N LYS A 81 -20.00 8.08 -3.34
CA LYS A 81 -20.59 7.04 -4.19
C LYS A 81 -20.97 5.78 -3.40
N LYS A 82 -20.16 5.42 -2.42
CA LYS A 82 -20.40 4.25 -1.55
C LYS A 82 -21.25 4.57 -0.31
N GLY A 83 -21.75 5.79 -0.19
CA GLY A 83 -22.66 6.20 0.89
C GLY A 83 -22.00 6.29 2.27
N TRP A 84 -20.69 6.44 2.36
CA TRP A 84 -19.95 6.43 3.62
C TRP A 84 -19.84 7.78 4.32
N LEU A 85 -20.02 8.89 3.60
CA LEU A 85 -19.93 10.23 4.20
C LEU A 85 -21.02 10.46 5.25
N GLY A 86 -20.67 11.23 6.28
CA GLY A 86 -21.58 11.64 7.35
C GLY A 86 -21.72 10.63 8.49
N LYS A 87 -22.85 10.71 9.21
CA LYS A 87 -23.11 9.90 10.41
C LYS A 87 -23.33 8.44 10.04
N LYS A 88 -22.63 7.54 10.73
CA LYS A 88 -22.79 6.09 10.62
C LYS A 88 -22.89 5.46 11.99
N GLU A 89 -23.68 4.40 12.08
CA GLU A 89 -23.78 3.59 13.28
C GLU A 89 -22.96 2.31 13.07
N VAL A 90 -22.11 2.00 14.05
CA VAL A 90 -21.20 0.86 14.01
C VAL A 90 -21.42 0.04 15.26
N ILE A 91 -21.78 -1.22 15.08
CA ILE A 91 -22.04 -2.13 16.20
C ILE A 91 -20.76 -2.88 16.53
N ASN A 92 -20.34 -2.83 17.78
CA ASN A 92 -19.22 -3.62 18.26
C ASN A 92 -19.60 -5.11 18.18
N PRO A 93 -18.91 -5.91 17.36
CA PRO A 93 -19.15 -7.35 17.26
C PRO A 93 -19.18 -8.16 18.54
N THR A 94 -18.38 -7.72 19.50
CA THR A 94 -17.93 -8.51 20.64
C THR A 94 -18.70 -8.07 21.88
N THR A 95 -19.01 -6.79 21.98
CA THR A 95 -19.82 -6.22 23.08
C THR A 95 -21.27 -5.97 22.70
N GLY A 96 -21.61 -5.95 21.40
CA GLY A 96 -22.95 -5.62 20.90
C GLY A 96 -23.27 -4.11 20.92
N GLU A 97 -22.37 -3.27 21.42
CA GLU A 97 -22.62 -1.83 21.61
C GLU A 97 -22.62 -1.08 20.28
N ALA A 98 -23.68 -0.29 20.04
CA ALA A 98 -23.75 0.60 18.89
C ALA A 98 -23.04 1.93 19.17
N LYS A 99 -22.02 2.27 18.37
CA LYS A 99 -21.30 3.54 18.40
C LYS A 99 -21.61 4.36 17.16
N LYS A 100 -22.08 5.58 17.36
CA LYS A 100 -22.26 6.57 16.30
C LYS A 100 -20.91 7.22 15.97
N ILE A 101 -20.54 7.21 14.70
CA ILE A 101 -19.36 7.89 14.18
C ILE A 101 -19.78 8.90 13.10
N ASN A 102 -18.96 9.92 12.87
CA ASN A 102 -19.14 10.84 11.76
C ASN A 102 -17.92 10.79 10.84
N ILE A 103 -18.13 10.50 9.55
CA ILE A 103 -17.07 10.50 8.55
C ILE A 103 -17.11 11.86 7.85
N ASP A 104 -16.37 12.81 8.42
CA ASP A 104 -16.22 14.17 7.95
C ASP A 104 -14.75 14.51 7.65
N SER A 105 -14.50 15.75 7.24
CA SER A 105 -13.15 16.25 6.94
C SER A 105 -12.18 16.09 8.11
N SER A 106 -12.64 16.37 9.34
CA SER A 106 -11.80 16.31 10.55
C SER A 106 -11.37 14.88 10.85
N ARG A 107 -12.30 13.92 10.75
CA ARG A 107 -11.99 12.50 10.93
C ARG A 107 -11.05 11.99 9.84
N LEU A 108 -11.29 12.38 8.59
CA LEU A 108 -10.40 12.04 7.47
C LEU A 108 -8.99 12.60 7.69
N LYS A 109 -8.87 13.85 8.18
CA LYS A 109 -7.57 14.46 8.52
C LYS A 109 -6.84 13.69 9.60
N THR A 110 -7.56 13.25 10.62
CA THR A 110 -6.99 12.43 11.70
C THR A 110 -6.51 11.08 11.19
N ILE A 111 -7.29 10.41 10.35
CA ILE A 111 -6.92 9.16 9.70
C ILE A 111 -5.65 9.36 8.86
N PHE A 112 -5.64 10.38 8.00
CA PHE A 112 -4.51 10.70 7.14
C PHE A 112 -3.23 10.96 7.93
N ASN A 113 -3.25 11.96 8.81
CA ASN A 113 -2.08 12.36 9.58
C ASN A 113 -1.53 11.23 10.43
N THR A 114 -2.41 10.46 11.08
CA THR A 114 -1.98 9.35 11.94
C THR A 114 -1.29 8.28 11.12
N ASN A 115 -1.87 7.85 9.99
CA ASN A 115 -1.26 6.79 9.17
C ASN A 115 0.06 7.24 8.54
N ILE A 116 0.11 8.46 7.99
CA ILE A 116 1.33 8.99 7.35
C ILE A 116 2.44 9.20 8.39
N ASN A 117 2.13 9.77 9.56
CA ASN A 117 3.11 9.97 10.62
C ASN A 117 3.62 8.64 11.20
N SER A 118 2.75 7.65 11.39
CA SER A 118 3.15 6.31 11.84
C SER A 118 4.07 5.63 10.84
N ALA A 119 3.76 5.71 9.54
CA ALA A 119 4.60 5.13 8.49
C ALA A 119 6.00 5.78 8.46
N TYR A 120 6.04 7.12 8.51
CA TYR A 120 7.29 7.88 8.57
C TYR A 120 8.10 7.54 9.84
N ALA A 121 7.44 7.49 10.99
CA ALA A 121 8.08 7.15 12.26
C ALA A 121 8.71 5.76 12.25
N LYS A 122 8.01 4.75 11.72
CA LYS A 122 8.52 3.38 11.60
C LYS A 122 9.79 3.35 10.74
N ALA A 123 9.72 3.94 9.54
CA ALA A 123 10.88 4.01 8.64
C ALA A 123 12.07 4.71 9.30
N LYS A 124 11.81 5.82 10.00
CA LYS A 124 12.86 6.56 10.72
C LYS A 124 13.46 5.75 11.87
N LYS A 125 12.63 5.10 12.69
CA LYS A 125 13.10 4.27 13.81
C LYS A 125 13.96 3.13 13.28
N GLN A 126 13.52 2.46 12.21
CA GLN A 126 14.28 1.37 11.62
C GLN A 126 15.71 1.79 11.24
N ALA A 127 15.91 2.96 10.62
CA ALA A 127 17.26 3.45 10.32
C ALA A 127 18.05 3.88 11.56
N GLN A 128 17.39 4.49 12.55
CA GLN A 128 18.06 4.92 13.79
C GLN A 128 18.55 3.74 14.64
N PHE A 129 17.94 2.58 14.49
CA PHE A 129 18.22 1.36 15.25
C PHE A 129 19.07 0.34 14.47
N GLN A 130 19.63 0.70 13.31
CA GLN A 130 20.56 -0.18 12.61
C GLN A 130 21.86 -0.30 13.40
N GLU A 131 22.44 -1.50 13.42
CA GLU A 131 23.63 -1.81 14.22
C GLU A 131 24.83 -0.92 13.86
N ASP A 132 25.00 -0.63 12.57
CA ASP A 132 26.06 0.21 11.99
C ASP A 132 25.87 1.72 12.24
N ASN A 133 24.68 2.15 12.67
CA ASN A 133 24.38 3.57 12.87
C ASN A 133 25.08 4.13 14.12
N GLN A 134 26.05 5.03 13.91
CA GLN A 134 26.82 5.69 14.96
C GLN A 134 26.06 6.82 15.69
N ALA A 135 24.93 7.26 15.13
CA ALA A 135 24.08 8.29 15.74
C ALA A 135 23.17 7.69 16.81
N VAL A 136 23.78 7.19 17.89
CA VAL A 136 23.09 6.40 18.93
C VAL A 136 22.33 7.24 19.95
N TYR A 137 22.42 8.56 19.94
CA TYR A 137 21.69 9.43 20.86
C TYR A 137 20.44 10.01 20.21
N LEU A 138 19.28 9.64 20.73
CA LEU A 138 17.99 10.02 20.18
C LEU A 138 17.41 11.20 20.95
N ARG A 139 17.13 12.30 20.25
CA ARG A 139 16.48 13.51 20.80
C ARG A 139 15.00 13.52 20.46
N TYR A 140 14.15 13.58 21.48
CA TYR A 140 12.71 13.76 21.33
C TYR A 140 12.39 15.23 20.99
N VAL A 141 11.58 15.45 19.96
CA VAL A 141 11.21 16.78 19.48
C VAL A 141 9.70 16.87 19.41
N SER A 142 9.12 17.61 20.36
CA SER A 142 7.72 17.99 20.33
C SER A 142 7.53 19.33 19.61
N LEU A 143 6.36 19.52 19.00
CA LEU A 143 5.94 20.85 18.58
C LEU A 143 5.50 21.64 19.82
N LEU A 144 6.11 22.79 20.04
CA LEU A 144 5.86 23.62 21.23
C LEU A 144 4.74 24.64 21.04
N TYR A 145 4.17 24.76 19.84
CA TYR A 145 3.10 25.70 19.52
C TYR A 145 1.74 25.00 19.34
N GLY A 146 0.68 25.77 19.58
CA GLY A 146 -0.71 25.32 19.49
C GLY A 146 -1.17 24.45 20.66
N ASN A 147 -2.38 23.92 20.56
CA ASN A 147 -2.97 23.06 21.59
C ASN A 147 -2.38 21.63 21.51
N ARG A 148 -1.19 21.44 22.11
CA ARG A 148 -0.47 20.16 22.16
C ARG A 148 -0.45 19.63 23.59
N ARG A 149 -0.48 18.30 23.72
CA ARG A 149 -0.47 17.58 25.01
C ARG A 149 0.76 17.99 25.84
N GLU A 150 0.55 18.46 27.06
CA GLU A 150 1.63 18.95 27.93
C GLU A 150 2.69 17.86 28.22
N ALA A 151 2.26 16.62 28.44
CA ALA A 151 3.16 15.49 28.62
C ALA A 151 4.17 15.32 27.47
N HIS A 152 3.79 15.67 26.22
CA HIS A 152 4.70 15.60 25.08
C HIS A 152 5.67 16.79 25.06
N LYS A 153 5.23 17.98 25.50
CA LYS A 153 6.08 19.18 25.55
C LYS A 153 7.21 19.02 26.56
N GLN A 154 6.94 18.38 27.69
CA GLN A 154 7.93 18.07 28.73
C GLN A 154 9.09 17.20 28.22
N LEU A 155 8.84 16.40 27.17
CA LEU A 155 9.87 15.58 26.54
C LEU A 155 10.64 16.31 25.44
N HIS A 156 10.26 17.54 25.07
CA HIS A 156 10.99 18.28 24.05
C HIS A 156 12.43 18.51 24.50
N GLY A 157 13.38 18.05 23.67
CA GLY A 157 14.80 18.21 23.91
C GLY A 157 15.41 17.16 24.82
N ILE A 158 14.62 16.24 25.38
CA ILE A 158 15.15 15.07 26.06
C ILE A 158 15.95 14.22 25.07
N ILE A 159 17.13 13.80 25.50
CA ILE A 159 18.05 12.97 24.74
C ILE A 159 18.32 11.70 25.54
N LYS A 160 18.17 10.53 24.92
CA LYS A 160 18.49 9.24 25.52
C LYS A 160 19.24 8.36 24.52
N HIS A 161 20.08 7.47 25.00
CA HIS A 161 20.67 6.44 24.15
C HIS A 161 19.60 5.62 23.43
N ARG A 162 19.89 5.12 22.22
CA ARG A 162 18.93 4.37 21.38
C ARG A 162 18.41 3.11 22.08
N ASP A 163 19.25 2.48 22.90
CA ASP A 163 18.94 1.25 23.61
C ASP A 163 18.14 1.48 24.90
N ASP A 164 17.88 2.74 25.27
CA ASP A 164 17.06 3.05 26.45
C ASP A 164 15.63 2.50 26.26
N PRO A 165 15.09 1.75 27.24
CA PRO A 165 13.74 1.17 27.18
C PRO A 165 12.63 2.19 26.91
N PHE A 166 12.85 3.47 27.22
CA PHE A 166 11.93 4.56 26.91
C PHE A 166 11.45 4.54 25.45
N TRP A 167 12.32 4.20 24.50
CA TRP A 167 12.01 4.18 23.06
C TRP A 167 11.13 3.02 22.61
N LYS A 168 10.94 2.00 23.47
CA LYS A 168 9.99 0.92 23.17
C LYS A 168 8.56 1.44 23.22
N GLU A 169 8.25 2.26 24.22
CA GLU A 169 6.88 2.72 24.49
C GLU A 169 6.60 4.16 24.03
N ASN A 170 7.63 5.00 23.93
CA ASN A 170 7.45 6.45 23.75
C ASN A 170 8.04 6.99 22.44
N TYR A 171 8.47 6.10 21.53
CA TYR A 171 8.88 6.53 20.21
C TYR A 171 7.64 6.98 19.41
N PRO A 172 7.52 8.26 19.03
CA PRO A 172 6.30 8.81 18.45
C PRO A 172 5.96 8.16 17.11
N PRO A 173 4.66 8.08 16.73
CA PRO A 173 3.54 8.82 17.33
C PRO A 173 2.99 8.18 18.60
N ASN A 174 2.87 8.99 19.65
CA ASN A 174 2.36 8.60 20.97
C ASN A 174 0.83 8.80 21.14
N GLY A 175 0.11 9.02 20.04
CA GLY A 175 -1.33 9.31 20.05
C GLY A 175 -1.84 9.81 18.69
N TYR A 176 -3.15 9.89 18.55
CA TYR A 176 -3.77 10.44 17.34
C TYR A 176 -3.33 11.89 17.09
N ASN A 177 -3.07 12.23 15.82
CA ASN A 177 -2.52 13.53 15.40
C ASN A 177 -1.20 13.93 16.10
N CYS A 178 -0.43 12.97 16.63
CA CYS A 178 0.89 13.25 17.15
C CYS A 178 1.82 13.69 16.01
N ALA A 179 2.47 14.84 16.21
CA ALA A 179 3.40 15.44 15.26
C ALA A 179 4.83 15.50 15.82
N CYS A 180 5.08 14.85 16.95
CA CYS A 180 6.41 14.73 17.52
C CYS A 180 7.33 13.93 16.60
N ARG A 181 8.64 14.15 16.73
CA ARG A 181 9.70 13.54 15.93
C ARG A 181 10.86 13.12 16.82
N VAL A 182 11.67 12.20 16.33
CA VAL A 182 12.94 11.82 16.95
C VAL A 182 14.06 12.10 15.96
N TYR A 183 15.17 12.64 16.45
CA TYR A 183 16.38 12.86 15.65
C TYR A 183 17.54 12.15 16.31
N ALA A 184 18.41 11.56 15.50
CA ALA A 184 19.56 10.81 15.96
C ALA A 184 20.81 11.68 15.86
N TYR A 185 21.69 11.56 16.86
CA TYR A 185 22.94 12.30 16.95
C TYR A 185 24.07 11.38 17.42
N THR A 186 25.30 11.65 16.95
CA THR A 186 26.51 11.05 17.51
C THR A 186 26.92 11.76 18.79
N LYS A 187 27.85 11.18 19.55
CA LYS A 187 28.38 11.78 20.79
C LYS A 187 29.03 13.14 20.52
N GLU A 188 29.79 13.25 19.44
CA GLU A 188 30.49 14.46 19.01
C GLU A 188 29.48 15.56 18.67
N GLN A 189 28.38 15.19 18.00
CA GLN A 189 27.31 16.12 17.65
C GLN A 189 26.57 16.66 18.88
N LEU A 190 26.46 15.88 19.96
CA LEU A 190 25.95 16.36 21.25
C LEU A 190 26.92 17.36 21.88
N ALA A 191 28.22 17.01 21.94
CA ALA A 191 29.26 17.86 22.52
C ALA A 191 29.34 19.23 21.83
N LEU A 192 29.32 19.25 20.48
CA LEU A 192 29.31 20.49 19.69
C LEU A 192 28.10 21.38 19.96
N ARG A 193 26.98 20.81 20.42
CA ARG A 193 25.74 21.54 20.72
C ARG A 193 25.58 21.88 22.21
N GLY A 194 26.53 21.47 23.06
CA GLY A 194 26.39 21.58 24.51
C GLY A 194 25.22 20.76 25.07
N TRP A 195 24.86 19.66 24.41
CA TRP A 195 23.78 18.77 24.86
C TRP A 195 24.35 17.57 25.59
N SER A 196 23.59 17.06 26.57
CA SER A 196 23.93 15.87 27.35
C SER A 196 22.78 14.87 27.34
N GLU A 197 23.11 13.61 27.57
CA GLU A 197 22.11 12.56 27.78
C GLU A 197 21.32 12.78 29.07
N TYR A 198 20.03 12.50 29.00
CA TYR A 198 19.12 12.49 30.14
C TYR A 198 19.06 11.10 30.77
N GLN A 199 19.60 10.97 31.98
CA GLN A 199 19.78 9.65 32.62
C GLN A 199 18.58 9.19 33.46
N LYS A 200 17.69 10.10 33.88
CA LYS A 200 16.56 9.73 34.74
C LYS A 200 15.49 8.96 33.96
N GLU A 201 14.72 8.19 34.70
CA GLU A 201 13.51 7.55 34.18
C GLU A 201 12.48 8.61 33.78
N LEU A 202 11.68 8.27 32.76
CA LEU A 202 10.64 9.14 32.22
C LEU A 202 9.31 8.40 32.20
N PRO A 203 8.19 9.11 32.41
CA PRO A 203 6.88 8.49 32.37
C PRO A 203 6.56 8.02 30.95
N THR A 204 5.72 6.98 30.87
CA THR A 204 5.10 6.59 29.60
C THR A 204 4.02 7.59 29.24
N ILE A 205 4.16 8.24 28.09
CA ILE A 205 3.24 9.25 27.57
C ILE A 205 2.36 8.73 26.43
N ALA A 206 2.63 7.53 25.91
CA ALA A 206 1.85 6.96 24.82
C ALA A 206 0.45 6.54 25.26
N ASP A 207 -0.54 6.96 24.46
CA ASP A 207 -1.91 6.49 24.54
C ASP A 207 -1.94 4.96 24.42
N LYS A 208 -2.90 4.29 25.06
CA LYS A 208 -2.99 2.81 25.09
C LYS A 208 -2.91 2.15 23.71
N SER A 209 -3.49 2.76 22.68
CA SER A 209 -3.48 2.26 21.29
C SER A 209 -2.16 2.46 20.54
N PHE A 210 -1.21 3.20 21.13
CA PHE A 210 0.08 3.55 20.55
C PHE A 210 1.26 3.03 21.38
N ARG A 211 0.99 2.24 22.42
CA ARG A 211 1.99 1.57 23.26
C ARG A 211 2.61 0.36 22.56
N GLY A 212 3.83 0.03 22.95
CA GLY A 212 4.64 -1.07 22.43
C GLY A 212 5.57 -0.67 21.28
N ASP A 213 6.57 -1.51 21.03
CA ASP A 213 7.59 -1.22 20.03
C ASP A 213 7.01 -1.24 18.61
N ILE A 214 7.07 -0.08 17.94
CA ILE A 214 6.60 0.09 16.56
C ILE A 214 7.36 -0.78 15.53
N LEU A 215 8.53 -1.32 15.86
CA LEU A 215 9.29 -2.25 15.02
C LEU A 215 8.92 -3.72 15.29
N GLU A 216 8.64 -4.11 16.54
CA GLU A 216 8.37 -5.51 16.89
C GLU A 216 6.94 -5.97 16.56
N ASN A 217 5.98 -5.03 16.49
CA ASN A 217 4.56 -5.37 16.52
C ASN A 217 3.80 -5.30 15.19
N SER A 218 4.37 -4.80 14.09
CA SER A 218 3.55 -4.50 12.90
C SER A 218 3.03 -5.73 12.16
N ASN A 219 3.82 -6.80 12.09
CA ASN A 219 3.49 -7.99 11.29
C ASN A 219 2.76 -9.07 12.12
N LYS A 220 3.11 -9.21 13.42
CA LYS A 220 2.43 -10.11 14.36
C LYS A 220 0.98 -9.68 14.64
N GLN A 221 0.72 -8.38 14.81
CA GLN A 221 -0.64 -7.89 15.05
C GLN A 221 -1.57 -8.13 13.85
N LEU A 222 -1.09 -7.93 12.62
CA LEU A 222 -1.86 -8.24 11.40
C LEU A 222 -2.17 -9.74 11.32
N GLU A 223 -1.17 -10.61 11.52
CA GLU A 223 -1.36 -12.06 11.54
C GLU A 223 -2.37 -12.51 12.61
N GLU A 224 -2.31 -11.91 13.80
CA GLU A 224 -3.22 -12.27 14.89
C GLU A 224 -4.65 -11.83 14.57
N ILE A 225 -4.84 -10.64 13.97
CA ILE A 225 -6.15 -10.21 13.46
C ILE A 225 -6.67 -11.19 12.39
N TYR A 226 -5.81 -11.68 11.49
CA TYR A 226 -6.20 -12.72 10.52
C TYR A 226 -6.60 -14.02 11.21
N LYS A 227 -5.79 -14.51 12.16
CA LYS A 227 -6.08 -15.73 12.92
C LYS A 227 -7.40 -15.61 13.67
N GLN A 228 -7.66 -14.48 14.29
CA GLN A 228 -8.92 -14.22 15.01
C GLN A 228 -10.12 -14.18 14.06
N LYS A 229 -10.03 -13.51 12.92
CA LYS A 229 -11.09 -13.51 11.90
C LYS A 229 -11.34 -14.90 11.32
N ALA A 230 -10.29 -15.66 11.05
CA ALA A 230 -10.40 -17.04 10.58
C ALA A 230 -11.09 -17.94 11.62
N LYS A 231 -10.68 -17.85 12.91
CA LYS A 231 -11.30 -18.57 14.03
C LYS A 231 -12.77 -18.22 14.18
N ARG A 232 -13.11 -16.92 14.17
CA ARG A 232 -14.49 -16.43 14.33
C ARG A 232 -15.44 -16.98 13.26
N ILE A 233 -14.95 -17.17 12.03
CA ILE A 233 -15.77 -17.66 10.93
C ILE A 233 -15.86 -19.18 10.94
N ALA A 234 -14.84 -19.88 11.44
CA ALA A 234 -14.92 -21.30 11.74
C ALA A 234 -16.01 -21.60 12.78
N THR A 235 -16.23 -20.69 13.74
CA THR A 235 -17.25 -20.82 14.81
C THR A 235 -18.67 -20.37 14.42
N LEU A 236 -18.89 -19.85 13.21
CA LEU A 236 -20.23 -19.46 12.76
C LEU A 236 -21.00 -20.71 12.29
N ASN A 237 -22.27 -20.84 12.70
CA ASN A 237 -23.08 -22.04 12.45
C ASN A 237 -23.47 -22.27 10.97
N SER A 238 -23.28 -21.28 10.08
CA SER A 238 -23.41 -21.43 8.61
C SER A 238 -22.82 -20.24 7.84
N PRO A 239 -21.49 -20.13 7.68
CA PRO A 239 -20.88 -19.16 6.78
C PRO A 239 -21.10 -19.63 5.35
N SER A 240 -21.48 -18.73 4.44
CA SER A 240 -21.55 -19.09 3.03
C SER A 240 -20.22 -19.71 2.58
N LYS A 241 -20.27 -20.81 1.84
CA LYS A 241 -19.09 -21.53 1.30
C LYS A 241 -18.09 -20.58 0.62
N LEU A 242 -18.62 -19.53 0.01
CA LEU A 242 -17.89 -18.44 -0.65
C LEU A 242 -17.08 -17.56 0.33
N LEU A 243 -17.61 -17.25 1.52
CA LEU A 243 -16.89 -16.45 2.52
C LEU A 243 -15.72 -17.24 3.12
N LYS A 244 -15.91 -18.54 3.39
CA LYS A 244 -14.83 -19.43 3.84
C LYS A 244 -13.71 -19.54 2.81
N SER A 245 -14.06 -19.72 1.53
CA SER A 245 -13.06 -19.86 0.47
C SER A 245 -12.28 -18.56 0.22
N LEU A 246 -12.95 -17.40 0.21
CA LEU A 246 -12.29 -16.11 0.00
C LEU A 246 -11.26 -15.78 1.10
N ILE A 247 -11.59 -16.03 2.36
CA ILE A 247 -10.71 -15.69 3.50
C ILE A 247 -9.54 -16.66 3.59
N PHE A 248 -9.79 -17.96 3.36
CA PHE A 248 -8.71 -18.95 3.31
C PHE A 248 -7.74 -18.64 2.17
N GLN A 249 -8.26 -18.32 0.98
CA GLN A 249 -7.43 -17.91 -0.17
C GLN A 249 -6.65 -16.62 0.13
N ASP A 250 -7.26 -15.63 0.77
CA ASP A 250 -6.58 -14.39 1.13
C ASP A 250 -5.45 -14.63 2.16
N TYR A 251 -5.62 -15.53 3.13
CA TYR A 251 -4.56 -15.94 4.06
C TYR A 251 -3.41 -16.68 3.36
N VAL A 252 -3.72 -17.65 2.49
CA VAL A 252 -2.72 -18.38 1.70
C VAL A 252 -1.91 -17.40 0.84
N ASN A 253 -2.57 -16.44 0.18
CA ASN A 253 -1.90 -15.41 -0.62
C ASN A 253 -0.90 -14.58 0.20
N ILE A 254 -1.20 -14.25 1.47
CA ILE A 254 -0.29 -13.47 2.33
C ILE A 254 0.95 -14.27 2.70
N ILE A 255 0.79 -15.56 3.02
CA ILE A 255 1.91 -16.46 3.30
C ILE A 255 2.77 -16.60 2.03
N GLU A 256 2.15 -16.85 0.88
CA GLU A 256 2.85 -16.96 -0.40
C GLU A 256 3.62 -15.68 -0.75
N ASN A 257 3.02 -14.50 -0.52
CA ASN A 257 3.67 -13.21 -0.76
C ASN A 257 4.93 -13.02 0.10
N ARG A 258 4.88 -13.41 1.37
CA ARG A 258 6.03 -13.31 2.28
C ARG A 258 7.12 -14.32 1.95
N LYS A 259 6.74 -15.56 1.62
CA LYS A 259 7.69 -16.57 1.15
C LYS A 259 8.43 -16.07 -0.10
N ARG A 260 7.66 -15.57 -1.08
CA ARG A 260 8.21 -15.00 -2.32
C ARG A 260 9.13 -13.81 -2.05
N TRP A 261 8.74 -12.90 -1.15
CA TRP A 261 9.60 -11.78 -0.76
C TRP A 261 10.94 -12.24 -0.21
N LYS A 262 10.94 -13.20 0.72
CA LYS A 262 12.16 -13.77 1.29
C LYS A 262 13.07 -14.37 0.20
N GLU A 263 12.50 -15.17 -0.69
CA GLU A 263 13.23 -15.80 -1.79
C GLU A 263 13.82 -14.78 -2.79
N ILE A 264 13.07 -13.75 -3.16
CA ILE A 264 13.53 -12.68 -4.06
C ILE A 264 14.63 -11.86 -3.40
N LYS A 265 14.46 -11.49 -2.12
CA LYS A 265 15.44 -10.70 -1.38
C LYS A 265 16.76 -11.45 -1.23
N GLU A 266 16.70 -12.73 -0.89
CA GLU A 266 17.87 -13.61 -0.80
C GLU A 266 18.60 -13.71 -2.15
N LEU A 267 17.86 -13.93 -3.25
CA LEU A 267 18.44 -14.00 -4.59
C LEU A 267 19.05 -12.66 -5.03
N TYR A 268 18.41 -11.53 -4.70
CA TYR A 268 18.89 -10.19 -5.04
C TYR A 268 20.16 -9.82 -4.26
N GLN A 269 20.25 -10.21 -2.99
CA GLN A 269 21.42 -10.00 -2.14
C GLN A 269 22.59 -10.90 -2.55
N ASN A 270 22.32 -12.18 -2.82
CA ASN A 270 23.32 -13.19 -3.13
C ASN A 270 23.09 -13.84 -4.51
N PRO A 271 23.25 -13.08 -5.61
CA PRO A 271 22.89 -13.55 -6.96
C PRO A 271 23.91 -14.55 -7.54
N ASN A 272 25.01 -14.84 -6.86
CA ASN A 272 26.01 -15.83 -7.29
C ASN A 272 25.59 -17.28 -6.95
N ILE A 273 24.58 -17.47 -6.11
CA ILE A 273 24.08 -18.79 -5.76
C ILE A 273 23.25 -19.31 -6.93
N ASP A 274 23.58 -20.49 -7.44
CA ASP A 274 22.79 -21.14 -8.51
C ASP A 274 21.41 -21.54 -7.98
N LYS A 275 20.45 -20.63 -8.18
CA LYS A 275 19.10 -20.72 -7.65
C LYS A 275 18.13 -20.15 -8.67
N LYS A 276 17.06 -20.91 -8.93
CA LYS A 276 15.86 -20.42 -9.60
C LYS A 276 14.70 -20.35 -8.61
N ILE A 277 13.93 -19.28 -8.66
CA ILE A 277 12.80 -19.03 -7.76
C ILE A 277 11.52 -18.73 -8.54
N ILE A 278 10.36 -19.00 -7.95
CA ILE A 278 9.06 -18.65 -8.53
C ILE A 278 8.69 -17.23 -8.12
N ILE A 279 8.63 -16.31 -9.08
CA ILE A 279 8.35 -14.90 -8.81
C ILE A 279 6.91 -14.49 -9.10
N ALA A 280 6.15 -15.28 -9.85
CA ALA A 280 4.73 -15.03 -10.10
C ALA A 280 4.02 -16.29 -10.61
N LYS A 281 2.69 -16.33 -10.44
CA LYS A 281 1.82 -17.30 -11.13
C LYS A 281 1.40 -16.72 -12.47
N THR A 282 1.31 -17.54 -13.51
CA THR A 282 0.83 -17.09 -14.82
C THR A 282 -0.70 -16.96 -14.80
N THR A 283 -1.23 -15.89 -15.36
CA THR A 283 -2.68 -15.75 -15.60
C THR A 283 -3.07 -16.47 -16.88
N GLN A 284 -4.35 -16.81 -17.04
CA GLN A 284 -4.81 -17.40 -18.31
C GLN A 284 -4.52 -16.48 -19.51
N GLU A 285 -4.66 -15.16 -19.32
CA GLU A 285 -4.34 -14.15 -20.33
C GLU A 285 -2.85 -14.23 -20.72
N LEU A 286 -1.94 -14.33 -19.73
CA LEU A 286 -0.52 -14.43 -19.98
C LEU A 286 -0.13 -15.79 -20.57
N GLN A 287 -0.76 -16.88 -20.14
CA GLN A 287 -0.57 -18.22 -20.74
C GLN A 287 -0.96 -18.22 -22.21
N ASN A 288 -2.07 -17.59 -22.56
CA ASN A 288 -2.53 -17.45 -23.95
C ASN A 288 -1.56 -16.57 -24.77
N LEU A 289 -1.10 -15.45 -24.19
CA LEU A 289 -0.12 -14.56 -24.81
C LEU A 289 1.19 -15.28 -25.14
N LEU A 290 1.72 -16.00 -24.16
CA LEU A 290 2.98 -16.74 -24.23
C LEU A 290 2.84 -18.11 -24.89
N GLN A 291 1.60 -18.54 -25.19
CA GLN A 291 1.26 -19.84 -25.74
C GLN A 291 1.87 -21.01 -24.94
N THR A 292 1.75 -20.96 -23.61
CA THR A 292 2.32 -21.93 -22.65
C THR A 292 1.25 -22.41 -21.67
N LYS A 293 1.46 -23.61 -21.11
CA LYS A 293 0.66 -24.15 -19.99
C LYS A 293 1.36 -24.03 -18.63
N SER A 294 2.55 -23.42 -18.58
CA SER A 294 3.29 -23.23 -17.33
C SER A 294 2.44 -22.44 -16.33
N PRO A 295 2.24 -22.92 -15.09
CA PRO A 295 1.51 -22.19 -14.05
C PRO A 295 2.37 -21.11 -13.37
N SER A 296 3.68 -21.11 -13.61
CA SER A 296 4.65 -20.32 -12.87
C SER A 296 5.61 -19.54 -13.77
N ILE A 297 6.06 -18.40 -13.25
CA ILE A 297 7.07 -17.54 -13.83
C ILE A 297 8.30 -17.60 -12.93
N PHE A 298 9.44 -17.89 -13.53
CA PHE A 298 10.71 -18.09 -12.85
C PHE A 298 11.64 -16.88 -13.01
N LEU A 299 12.51 -16.70 -12.02
CA LEU A 299 13.66 -15.82 -12.09
C LEU A 299 14.91 -16.61 -11.72
N SER A 300 15.92 -16.55 -12.58
CA SER A 300 17.21 -17.19 -12.36
C SER A 300 18.23 -16.22 -11.76
N ASN A 301 19.20 -16.78 -11.04
CA ASN A 301 20.42 -16.11 -10.61
C ASN A 301 21.15 -15.41 -11.77
N GLU A 302 21.30 -16.05 -12.93
CA GLU A 302 21.95 -15.46 -14.11
C GLU A 302 21.26 -14.18 -14.58
N THR A 303 19.92 -14.19 -14.61
CA THR A 303 19.15 -13.00 -14.96
C THR A 303 19.36 -11.92 -13.91
N MET A 304 19.32 -12.27 -12.62
CA MET A 304 19.54 -11.32 -11.54
C MET A 304 20.92 -10.67 -11.61
N LEU A 305 21.98 -11.45 -11.87
CA LEU A 305 23.35 -10.95 -12.04
C LEU A 305 23.44 -9.93 -13.17
N LYS A 306 22.93 -10.30 -14.37
CA LYS A 306 22.95 -9.43 -15.55
C LYS A 306 22.15 -8.16 -15.33
N GLN A 307 20.98 -8.27 -14.69
CA GLN A 307 20.11 -7.13 -14.44
C GLN A 307 20.68 -6.18 -13.39
N LYS A 308 21.19 -6.68 -12.27
CA LYS A 308 21.77 -5.85 -11.20
C LYS A 308 22.98 -5.04 -11.67
N GLN A 309 23.76 -5.58 -12.61
CA GLN A 309 24.87 -4.86 -13.24
C GLN A 309 24.41 -3.72 -14.15
N ARG A 310 23.33 -3.94 -14.91
CA ARG A 310 22.82 -2.99 -15.92
C ARG A 310 21.82 -1.96 -15.37
N HIS A 311 21.06 -2.34 -14.36
CA HIS A 311 19.91 -1.61 -13.82
C HIS A 311 20.06 -1.44 -12.30
N LYS A 312 20.97 -0.53 -11.90
CA LYS A 312 21.24 -0.24 -10.49
C LYS A 312 20.06 0.43 -9.78
N GLU A 313 19.13 0.98 -10.53
CA GLU A 313 17.90 1.61 -10.06
C GLU A 313 16.83 0.60 -9.60
N LEU A 314 16.96 -0.68 -9.98
CA LEU A 314 16.00 -1.73 -9.64
C LEU A 314 16.36 -2.37 -8.31
N GLY A 315 15.39 -2.42 -7.40
CA GLY A 315 15.47 -3.11 -6.13
C GLY A 315 14.81 -4.49 -6.14
N ALA A 316 14.98 -5.26 -5.06
CA ALA A 316 14.29 -6.53 -4.84
C ALA A 316 12.76 -6.36 -4.89
N PHE A 317 12.26 -5.20 -4.42
CA PHE A 317 10.82 -4.92 -4.44
C PHE A 317 10.25 -4.80 -5.86
N ASP A 318 11.01 -4.28 -6.82
CA ASP A 318 10.54 -4.16 -8.21
C ASP A 318 10.31 -5.54 -8.85
N TYR A 319 11.13 -6.54 -8.51
CA TYR A 319 10.91 -7.94 -8.93
C TYR A 319 9.73 -8.58 -8.20
N TYR A 320 9.57 -8.31 -6.90
CA TYR A 320 8.39 -8.77 -6.14
C TYR A 320 7.07 -8.25 -6.73
N LEU A 321 7.07 -7.01 -7.24
CA LEU A 321 5.88 -6.42 -7.86
C LEU A 321 5.38 -7.19 -9.08
N ILE A 322 6.19 -8.01 -9.76
CA ILE A 322 5.78 -8.78 -10.94
C ILE A 322 4.55 -9.66 -10.65
N ALA A 323 4.49 -10.28 -9.47
CA ALA A 323 3.31 -11.06 -9.04
C ALA A 323 2.03 -10.23 -8.86
N HIS A 324 2.17 -8.91 -8.75
CA HIS A 324 1.12 -7.95 -8.44
C HIS A 324 0.88 -6.94 -9.56
N MET A 325 1.57 -7.10 -10.70
CA MET A 325 1.38 -6.28 -11.87
C MET A 325 0.01 -6.59 -12.49
N GLY A 326 -0.71 -5.53 -12.83
CA GLY A 326 -2.06 -5.63 -13.34
C GLY A 326 -2.08 -6.04 -14.80
N LYS A 327 -3.19 -5.71 -15.46
CA LYS A 327 -3.35 -5.93 -16.90
C LYS A 327 -2.29 -5.16 -17.70
N PRO A 328 -1.67 -5.78 -18.71
CA PRO A 328 -0.76 -5.10 -19.63
C PRO A 328 -1.39 -3.89 -20.32
N ILE A 329 -0.62 -2.81 -20.46
CA ILE A 329 -0.96 -1.65 -21.29
C ILE A 329 -0.58 -1.87 -22.76
N TYR A 330 0.57 -2.52 -22.99
CA TYR A 330 1.04 -2.94 -24.31
C TYR A 330 1.68 -4.33 -24.23
N ARG A 331 1.56 -5.08 -25.32
CA ARG A 331 2.09 -6.44 -25.45
C ARG A 331 2.66 -6.59 -26.86
N PHE A 332 3.89 -7.06 -26.95
CA PHE A 332 4.55 -7.30 -28.23
C PHE A 332 5.12 -8.71 -28.23
N LYS A 333 4.99 -9.39 -29.37
CA LYS A 333 5.62 -10.69 -29.59
C LYS A 333 6.96 -10.51 -30.29
N ASP A 334 7.97 -11.23 -29.82
CA ASP A 334 9.32 -11.21 -30.39
C ASP A 334 9.94 -12.62 -30.36
N GLY A 335 9.54 -13.47 -31.32
CA GLY A 335 9.95 -14.88 -31.35
C GLY A 335 9.48 -15.63 -30.09
N ASP A 336 10.44 -16.24 -29.38
CA ASP A 336 10.22 -16.93 -28.09
C ASP A 336 10.08 -15.97 -26.89
N TYR A 337 10.23 -14.66 -27.15
CA TYR A 337 10.10 -13.62 -26.16
C TYR A 337 8.76 -12.89 -26.31
N SER A 338 8.29 -12.36 -25.20
CA SER A 338 7.16 -11.43 -25.18
C SER A 338 7.48 -10.24 -24.29
N VAL A 339 7.33 -9.05 -24.86
CA VAL A 339 7.57 -7.78 -24.18
C VAL A 339 6.23 -7.25 -23.69
N VAL A 340 6.11 -7.09 -22.39
CA VAL A 340 4.88 -6.69 -21.73
C VAL A 340 5.13 -5.41 -20.95
N PHE A 341 4.31 -4.40 -21.21
CA PHE A 341 4.35 -3.15 -20.47
C PHE A 341 3.18 -3.09 -19.51
N VAL A 342 3.44 -2.64 -18.28
CA VAL A 342 2.45 -2.52 -17.20
C VAL A 342 2.65 -1.22 -16.42
N GLU A 343 1.58 -0.68 -15.85
CA GLU A 343 1.66 0.45 -14.90
C GLU A 343 1.36 -0.04 -13.49
N LYS A 344 2.23 0.32 -12.53
CA LYS A 344 2.07 -0.04 -11.13
C LYS A 344 2.74 0.98 -10.22
N LEU A 345 2.06 1.40 -9.14
CA LEU A 345 2.57 2.35 -8.16
C LEU A 345 3.14 3.65 -8.77
N SER A 346 2.49 4.17 -9.82
CA SER A 346 2.90 5.38 -10.57
C SER A 346 4.19 5.24 -11.38
N SER A 347 4.73 4.03 -11.53
CA SER A 347 5.82 3.73 -12.48
C SER A 347 5.29 2.85 -13.61
N ARG A 348 5.95 2.90 -14.75
CA ARG A 348 5.72 1.97 -15.87
C ARG A 348 6.86 0.97 -15.89
N TYR A 349 6.56 -0.29 -16.17
CA TYR A 349 7.55 -1.36 -16.25
C TYR A 349 7.50 -2.04 -17.61
N ARG A 350 8.68 -2.41 -18.12
CA ARG A 350 8.83 -3.31 -19.26
C ARG A 350 9.34 -4.65 -18.74
N ILE A 351 8.60 -5.71 -18.98
CA ILE A 351 8.94 -7.06 -18.58
C ILE A 351 9.15 -7.88 -19.85
N VAL A 352 10.28 -8.59 -19.94
CA VAL A 352 10.55 -9.50 -21.04
C VAL A 352 10.44 -10.92 -20.53
N TYR A 353 9.40 -11.61 -20.99
CA TYR A 353 9.19 -13.03 -20.73
C TYR A 353 9.84 -13.85 -21.84
N LYS A 354 10.48 -14.96 -21.46
CA LYS A 354 11.00 -15.98 -22.37
C LYS A 354 10.32 -17.31 -22.05
N VAL A 355 9.83 -17.98 -23.07
CA VAL A 355 9.27 -19.33 -22.96
C VAL A 355 10.34 -20.35 -23.39
N THR A 356 10.42 -21.48 -22.69
CA THR A 356 11.32 -22.59 -23.10
C THR A 356 10.85 -23.22 -24.41
N LYS A 357 11.74 -23.93 -25.13
CA LYS A 357 11.41 -24.57 -26.42
C LYS A 357 10.26 -25.58 -26.32
N ASP A 358 10.22 -26.34 -25.23
CA ASP A 358 9.15 -27.29 -24.88
C ASP A 358 7.90 -26.60 -24.30
N ARG A 359 7.96 -25.28 -24.09
CA ARG A 359 6.91 -24.41 -23.56
C ARG A 359 6.41 -24.80 -22.16
N SER A 360 7.22 -25.54 -21.41
CA SER A 360 6.91 -25.99 -20.05
C SER A 360 7.22 -24.95 -18.97
N GLU A 361 8.14 -24.01 -19.24
CA GLU A 361 8.57 -22.98 -18.29
C GLU A 361 8.55 -21.57 -18.91
N VAL A 362 8.35 -20.57 -18.04
CA VAL A 362 8.38 -19.15 -18.41
C VAL A 362 9.37 -18.42 -17.49
N TYR A 363 10.26 -17.65 -18.07
CA TYR A 363 11.29 -16.89 -17.35
C TYR A 363 11.10 -15.40 -17.55
N VAL A 364 11.29 -14.60 -16.50
CA VAL A 364 11.61 -13.18 -16.67
C VAL A 364 13.09 -13.08 -16.99
N THR A 365 13.41 -12.42 -18.10
CA THR A 365 14.78 -12.25 -18.59
C THR A 365 15.25 -10.79 -18.56
N SER A 366 14.30 -9.85 -18.51
CA SER A 366 14.58 -8.43 -18.31
C SER A 366 13.43 -7.73 -17.61
N LEU A 367 13.77 -6.77 -16.74
CA LEU A 367 12.85 -5.81 -16.15
C LEU A 367 13.43 -4.41 -16.38
N LEU A 368 12.62 -3.46 -16.81
CA LEU A 368 12.97 -2.04 -16.79
C LEU A 368 11.88 -1.26 -16.06
N LYS A 369 12.28 -0.13 -15.50
CA LYS A 369 11.39 0.83 -14.85
C LYS A 369 11.52 2.19 -15.50
N TYR A 370 10.39 2.81 -15.77
CA TYR A 370 10.27 4.15 -16.31
C TYR A 370 9.47 5.02 -15.36
N SER A 371 9.80 6.31 -15.33
CA SER A 371 8.93 7.30 -14.72
C SER A 371 7.62 7.42 -15.51
N ARG A 372 6.55 7.94 -14.90
CA ARG A 372 5.22 7.98 -15.54
C ARG A 372 5.18 8.78 -16.84
N ASN A 373 6.00 9.83 -16.93
CA ASN A 373 6.05 10.76 -18.05
C ASN A 373 7.39 10.66 -18.80
N ASP A 374 8.01 9.48 -18.76
CA ASP A 374 9.30 9.26 -19.39
C ASP A 374 9.17 9.31 -20.92
N LYS A 375 9.91 10.21 -21.56
CA LYS A 375 9.91 10.31 -23.03
C LYS A 375 10.52 9.05 -23.67
N ASP A 376 11.43 8.37 -22.98
CA ASP A 376 12.08 7.18 -23.52
C ASP A 376 11.14 5.96 -23.49
N PHE A 377 10.14 5.96 -22.60
CA PHE A 377 9.05 4.98 -22.65
C PHE A 377 8.27 5.10 -23.98
N GLU A 378 7.83 6.30 -24.35
CA GLU A 378 7.02 6.50 -25.55
C GLU A 378 7.82 6.17 -26.83
N LYS A 379 9.09 6.59 -26.90
CA LYS A 379 9.99 6.22 -28.02
C LYS A 379 10.14 4.70 -28.16
N GLU A 380 10.29 3.99 -27.05
CA GLU A 380 10.42 2.53 -27.05
C GLU A 380 9.15 1.86 -27.57
N ILE A 381 7.97 2.33 -27.14
CA ILE A 381 6.69 1.83 -27.65
C ILE A 381 6.55 2.08 -29.16
N GLU A 382 6.90 3.27 -29.65
CA GLU A 382 6.89 3.59 -31.08
C GLU A 382 7.88 2.74 -31.87
N ASN A 383 9.06 2.47 -31.32
CA ASN A 383 10.05 1.59 -31.92
C ASN A 383 9.52 0.14 -32.02
N LEU A 384 8.92 -0.38 -30.96
CA LEU A 384 8.35 -1.73 -30.96
C LEU A 384 7.14 -1.84 -31.89
N LYS A 385 6.27 -0.83 -31.96
CA LYS A 385 5.15 -0.81 -32.92
C LYS A 385 5.59 -0.84 -34.37
N ARG A 386 6.76 -0.27 -34.69
CA ARG A 386 7.34 -0.29 -36.05
C ARG A 386 7.95 -1.64 -36.40
N ASN A 387 8.52 -2.34 -35.41
CA ASN A 387 9.39 -3.49 -35.65
C ASN A 387 8.80 -4.84 -35.20
N LYS A 388 7.74 -4.84 -34.40
CA LYS A 388 7.18 -6.03 -33.74
C LYS A 388 5.65 -6.05 -33.83
N GLU A 389 5.08 -7.23 -33.73
CA GLU A 389 3.63 -7.42 -33.73
C GLU A 389 3.03 -7.04 -32.36
N GLU A 390 2.17 -6.01 -32.35
CA GLU A 390 1.41 -5.60 -31.15
C GLU A 390 0.17 -6.49 -30.95
N ILE A 391 0.07 -7.13 -29.79
CA ILE A 391 -1.06 -7.98 -29.43
C ILE A 391 -2.13 -7.13 -28.74
N LYS A 392 -3.09 -6.66 -29.54
CA LYS A 392 -4.24 -5.88 -29.09
C LYS A 392 -5.30 -6.76 -28.43
N ASP A 393 -5.97 -6.24 -27.40
CA ASP A 393 -7.13 -6.91 -26.83
C ASP A 393 -8.28 -6.89 -27.82
N SER A 394 -9.00 -8.01 -27.93
CA SER A 394 -10.25 -8.13 -28.69
C SER A 394 -11.41 -7.28 -28.14
N ARG A 395 -11.14 -6.36 -27.19
CA ARG A 395 -12.10 -5.43 -26.61
C ARG A 395 -11.48 -4.04 -26.41
N ARG A 396 -11.16 -3.36 -27.50
CA ARG A 396 -11.21 -1.89 -27.57
C ARG A 396 -12.40 -1.50 -28.44
N VAL A 397 -13.60 -1.46 -27.84
CA VAL A 397 -14.64 -0.58 -28.39
C VAL A 397 -14.23 0.81 -27.90
N SER A 398 -13.83 1.68 -28.83
CA SER A 398 -13.69 3.12 -28.59
C SER A 398 -14.98 3.62 -27.90
N PRO A 399 -14.93 4.58 -26.96
CA PRO A 399 -16.17 5.22 -26.52
C PRO A 399 -16.85 5.80 -27.77
N PRO A 400 -18.13 5.50 -28.05
CA PRO A 400 -18.84 6.26 -29.06
C PRO A 400 -18.79 7.72 -28.65
N LEU A 401 -18.48 8.59 -29.60
CA LEU A 401 -18.77 10.02 -29.49
C LEU A 401 -20.26 10.17 -29.15
N LEU A 402 -20.58 10.28 -27.86
CA LEU A 402 -21.92 10.60 -27.37
C LEU A 402 -22.16 12.08 -27.60
N LEU A 403 -22.38 12.45 -28.87
CA LEU A 403 -22.84 13.77 -29.25
C LEU A 403 -23.94 13.76 -30.34
N GLU A 404 -24.50 12.61 -30.72
CA GLU A 404 -25.58 12.58 -31.73
C GLU A 404 -26.82 11.70 -31.41
N CYS A 405 -27.06 11.32 -30.14
CA CYS A 405 -28.28 10.56 -29.79
C CYS A 405 -29.14 11.19 -28.69
N VAL A 406 -29.07 12.51 -28.48
CA VAL A 406 -30.02 13.25 -27.62
C VAL A 406 -31.08 14.02 -28.44
N GLY A 407 -31.03 13.97 -29.78
CA GLY A 407 -31.93 14.75 -30.65
C GLY A 407 -33.16 14.04 -31.23
N ARG A 408 -33.45 12.77 -30.90
CA ARG A 408 -34.49 12.00 -31.63
C ARG A 408 -35.49 11.18 -30.81
N LEU A 409 -35.61 11.43 -29.51
CA LEU A 409 -36.62 10.77 -28.65
C LEU A 409 -37.43 11.74 -27.76
N LEU A 410 -37.49 13.03 -28.11
CA LEU A 410 -38.34 14.04 -27.44
C LEU A 410 -39.27 14.80 -28.40
N SER A 411 -39.68 14.14 -29.47
CA SER A 411 -40.81 14.59 -30.27
C SER A 411 -41.53 13.34 -30.72
N HIS A 412 -42.58 12.94 -30.00
CA HIS A 412 -43.76 12.25 -30.50
C HIS A 412 -44.60 11.76 -29.29
N TYR A 413 -45.75 12.42 -29.12
CA TYR A 413 -46.94 12.00 -28.37
C TYR A 413 -46.94 12.07 -26.81
N SER A 414 -47.36 13.24 -26.32
CA SER A 414 -48.45 13.38 -25.32
C SER A 414 -49.66 13.94 -26.12
N PRO A 415 -50.96 13.72 -25.79
CA PRO A 415 -51.54 13.58 -24.44
C PRO A 415 -52.68 12.54 -24.29
N PHE A 416 -53.05 12.16 -23.06
CA PHE A 416 -54.46 11.99 -22.64
C PHE A 416 -54.55 11.81 -21.10
N HIS A 417 -55.53 12.50 -20.51
CA HIS A 417 -55.94 12.48 -19.10
C HIS A 417 -56.68 11.18 -18.68
N TRP A 418 -56.71 10.86 -17.38
CA TRP A 418 -57.89 10.72 -16.50
C TRP A 418 -57.59 9.93 -15.19
N THR A 419 -57.77 10.62 -14.06
CA THR A 419 -58.26 10.30 -12.68
C THR A 419 -58.31 8.88 -12.03
N LEU A 420 -57.87 8.86 -10.75
CA LEU A 420 -58.42 8.26 -9.49
C LEU A 420 -58.93 6.80 -9.43
N ALA A 421 -58.36 5.99 -8.51
CA ALA A 421 -59.04 5.47 -7.29
C ALA A 421 -58.17 4.48 -6.48
N SER A 422 -58.31 4.59 -5.17
CA SER A 422 -57.77 3.84 -4.02
C SER A 422 -58.25 2.39 -3.88
N TYR A 423 -57.48 1.50 -3.19
CA TYR A 423 -57.96 0.59 -2.12
C TYR A 423 -56.78 -0.14 -1.41
N THR A 424 -57.06 -0.79 -0.27
CA THR A 424 -56.25 -0.88 0.96
C THR A 424 -55.71 -2.29 1.34
N LYS A 425 -54.72 -2.30 2.26
CA LYS A 425 -54.33 -3.32 3.29
C LYS A 425 -53.87 -4.74 2.88
N SER A 426 -52.65 -5.12 3.33
CA SER A 426 -52.38 -6.12 4.40
C SER A 426 -51.06 -6.90 4.27
N THR A 427 -50.29 -6.85 5.37
CA THR A 427 -49.19 -7.69 5.93
C THR A 427 -48.71 -9.00 5.27
N ARG A 428 -47.38 -9.19 5.11
CA ARG A 428 -46.43 -9.95 6.00
C ARG A 428 -45.11 -10.35 5.29
N HIS A 429 -44.02 -10.16 6.03
CA HIS A 429 -42.77 -10.96 6.07
C HIS A 429 -41.80 -10.93 4.87
N SER A 430 -40.67 -10.23 5.06
CA SER A 430 -39.37 -10.58 4.46
C SER A 430 -38.25 -10.03 5.35
N SER A 431 -37.69 -10.88 6.21
CA SER A 431 -36.49 -10.59 6.99
C SER A 431 -35.28 -10.49 6.06
N LEU A 432 -34.70 -9.29 5.92
CA LEU A 432 -33.39 -9.08 5.31
C LEU A 432 -32.40 -8.71 6.40
N MET A 433 -31.63 -9.71 6.81
CA MET A 433 -30.59 -9.61 7.82
C MET A 433 -29.38 -8.86 7.22
N VAL A 434 -29.21 -7.62 7.64
CA VAL A 434 -28.02 -6.78 7.40
C VAL A 434 -26.94 -7.21 8.39
N LEU A 435 -25.75 -7.62 7.92
CA LEU A 435 -24.62 -7.98 8.80
C LEU A 435 -23.31 -7.28 8.41
N SER A 436 -23.25 -6.00 8.81
CA SER A 436 -22.22 -5.30 9.61
C SER A 436 -20.72 -5.70 9.56
N ILE A 437 -19.98 -4.90 8.78
CA ILE A 437 -18.79 -4.05 9.07
C ILE A 437 -18.10 -4.24 10.44
N LYS A 438 -16.82 -4.66 10.45
CA LYS A 438 -16.02 -4.82 11.67
C LYS A 438 -14.56 -4.35 11.56
N GLU A 439 -14.14 -3.62 12.61
CA GLU A 439 -12.77 -3.51 13.18
C GLU A 439 -11.85 -2.30 12.88
N ILE A 440 -12.36 -1.08 12.66
CA ILE A 440 -11.52 0.14 12.88
C ILE A 440 -12.19 1.23 13.76
N LEU A 441 -13.42 1.01 14.25
CA LEU A 441 -14.23 2.12 14.79
C LEU A 441 -14.50 2.05 16.31
N SER A 442 -13.83 1.16 17.02
CA SER A 442 -13.84 1.05 18.49
C SER A 442 -12.52 1.61 19.03
N PHE A 443 -12.46 2.83 19.55
CA PHE A 443 -12.76 3.23 20.94
C PHE A 443 -12.67 4.78 21.08
N PRO A 444 -12.96 5.38 22.26
CA PRO A 444 -13.83 6.55 22.48
C PRO A 444 -13.61 7.73 21.52
#